data_AF-A0A226HII7-F1
#
_entry.id   AF-A0A226HII7-F1
#
_cell.length_a   1.000
_cell.length_b   1.000
_cell.length_c   1.000
_cell.angle_alpha   90.00
_cell.angle_beta   90.00
_cell.angle_gamma   90.00
#
_symmetry.space_group_name_H-M   'P 1'
#
loop_
_entity.id
_entity.type
_entity.pdbx_description
1 polymer ?
#
loop_
_entity_poly.entity_id
_entity_poly.type
_entity_poly.pdbx_seq_one_letter_code
_entity_poly.pdbx_strand_id
1 'polypeptide(L)' 'MLSGKIKNISLTPDKEGNLWIDVTLPKKLETSYHKIIPFQQEMSGNAEIITEDLRLIERLLYQFRDIFRR' A
#
# COMPACT_ATOMS: atom_id res chain seq x y z
N MET A 1 3.57 2.70 11.28
CA MET A 1 3.34 2.20 9.90
C MET A 1 3.17 3.41 9.00
N LEU A 2 3.98 3.51 7.94
CA LEU A 2 3.93 4.63 7.00
C LEU A 2 3.08 4.24 5.80
N SER A 3 2.15 5.10 5.39
CA SER A 3 1.29 4.85 4.23
C SER A 3 1.59 5.87 3.15
N GLY A 4 1.75 5.39 1.91
CA GLY A 4 1.94 6.20 0.73
C GLY A 4 0.81 6.04 -0.28
N LYS A 5 0.80 6.91 -1.29
CA LYS A 5 -0.07 6.77 -2.47
C LYS A 5 0.79 6.61 -3.71
N ILE A 6 0.41 5.68 -4.59
CA ILE A 6 1.04 5.54 -5.90
C ILE A 6 0.80 6.82 -6.69
N LYS A 7 1.89 7.42 -7.17
CA LYS A 7 1.88 8.61 -8.02
C LYS A 7 2.02 8.23 -9.48
N ASN A 8 2.90 7.28 -9.78
CA ASN A 8 3.16 6.82 -11.13
C ASN A 8 3.59 5.35 -11.14
N ILE A 9 3.30 4.66 -12.23
CA ILE A 9 3.75 3.30 -12.51
C ILE A 9 4.36 3.34 -13.90
N SER A 10 5.58 2.85 -14.05
CA SER A 10 6.22 2.77 -15.36
C SER A 10 5.38 1.97 -16.34
N LEU A 11 5.28 2.46 -17.58
CA LEU A 11 4.50 1.82 -18.65
C LEU A 11 5.15 0.54 -19.16
N THR A 12 6.47 0.41 -19.00
CA THR A 12 7.25 -0.74 -19.47
C THR A 12 8.11 -1.28 -18.35
N PRO A 13 8.24 -2.62 -18.23
CA PRO A 13 9.14 -3.23 -17.27
C PRO A 13 10.61 -3.05 -17.69
N ASP A 14 11.51 -3.29 -16.75
CA ASP A 14 12.94 -3.41 -17.04
C ASP A 14 13.28 -4.76 -17.70
N LYS A 15 14.58 -5.01 -17.90
CA LYS A 15 15.07 -6.23 -18.56
C LYS A 15 14.78 -7.51 -17.76
N GLU A 16 14.56 -7.40 -16.46
CA GLU A 16 14.30 -8.51 -15.55
C GLU A 16 12.80 -8.72 -15.32
N GLY A 17 11.96 -7.84 -15.89
CA GLY A 17 10.51 -7.89 -15.74
C GLY A 17 9.97 -7.08 -14.56
N ASN A 18 10.80 -6.30 -13.88
CA ASN A 18 10.36 -5.47 -12.74
C ASN A 18 9.77 -4.14 -13.22
N LEU A 19 8.79 -3.64 -12.46
CA LEU A 19 8.18 -2.34 -12.69
C LEU A 19 8.65 -1.33 -11.65
N TRP A 20 8.98 -0.14 -12.13
CA TRP A 20 9.25 1.01 -11.26
C TRP A 20 7.92 1.68 -10.87
N ILE A 21 7.79 1.96 -9.57
CA ILE A 21 6.61 2.59 -8.99
C ILE A 21 7.05 3.79 -8.17
N ASP A 22 6.54 4.97 -8.52
CA ASP A 22 6.75 6.19 -7.75
C ASP A 22 5.66 6.30 -6.68
N VAL A 23 6.06 6.37 -5.41
CA VAL A 23 5.14 6.49 -4.27
C VAL A 23 5.34 7.84 -3.58
N THR A 24 4.25 8.56 -3.35
CA THR A 24 4.27 9.77 -2.52
C THR A 24 4.04 9.40 -1.06
N LEU A 25 4.95 9.84 -0.18
CA LEU A 25 4.87 9.65 1.26
C LEU A 25 4.51 11.00 1.91
N PRO A 26 3.23 11.29 2.18
CA PRO A 26 2.80 12.61 2.67
C PRO A 26 3.14 12.84 4.15
N LYS A 27 3.46 11.78 4.89
CA LYS A 27 3.77 11.85 6.33
C LYS A 27 5.28 11.78 6.55
N LYS A 28 5.73 12.41 7.63
CA LYS A 28 7.13 12.32 8.08
C LYS A 28 7.49 10.87 8.40
N LEU A 29 8.76 10.52 8.20
CA LEU A 29 9.32 9.26 8.65
C LEU A 29 9.51 9.34 10.17
N GLU A 30 8.59 8.74 10.92
CA GLU A 30 8.59 8.75 12.38
C GLU A 30 8.48 7.32 12.91
N THR A 31 9.35 6.99 13.87
CA THR A 31 9.32 5.69 14.57
C THR A 31 8.21 5.64 15.61
N SER A 32 7.85 4.45 16.08
CA SER A 32 6.94 4.27 17.22
C SER A 32 7.42 4.94 18.52
N TYR A 33 8.71 5.27 18.61
CA TYR A 33 9.31 5.99 19.73
C TYR A 33 9.42 7.50 19.49
N HIS A 34 8.65 8.05 18.53
CA HIS A 34 8.61 9.48 18.18
C HIS A 34 9.95 10.08 17.72
N LYS A 35 10.88 9.21 17.26
CA LYS A 35 12.11 9.68 16.60
C LYS A 35 11.84 9.92 15.11
N ILE A 36 12.23 11.09 14.64
CA ILE A 36 12.20 11.46 13.23
C ILE A 36 13.41 10.85 12.53
N ILE A 37 13.16 10.16 11.40
CA ILE A 37 14.21 9.62 10.53
C ILE A 37 14.46 10.65 9.42
N PRO A 38 15.69 11.21 9.30
CA PRO A 38 16.01 12.07 8.18
C PRO A 38 15.97 11.27 6.88
N PHE A 39 15.31 11.81 5.85
CA PHE A 39 15.28 11.18 4.54
C PHE A 39 16.69 11.17 3.93
N GLN A 40 17.11 10.01 3.45
CA GLN A 40 18.36 9.82 2.73
C GLN A 40 18.03 9.18 1.38
N GLN A 41 18.83 9.47 0.36
CA GLN A 41 18.70 8.78 -0.92
C GLN A 41 19.08 7.31 -0.74
N GLU A 42 18.53 6.44 -1.61
CA GLU A 42 18.82 5.00 -1.61
C GLU A 42 18.44 4.26 -0.31
N MET A 43 17.48 4.80 0.45
CA MET A 43 16.92 4.08 1.59
C MET A 43 16.17 2.83 1.14
N SER A 44 16.59 1.67 1.66
CA SER A 44 15.91 0.40 1.45
C SER A 44 14.73 0.22 2.42
N GLY A 45 13.67 -0.42 1.95
CA GLY A 45 12.51 -0.75 2.77
C GLY A 45 11.66 -1.84 2.13
N ASN A 46 10.78 -2.42 2.93
CA ASN A 46 9.75 -3.35 2.45
C ASN A 46 8.40 -2.64 2.51
N ALA A 47 7.55 -2.90 1.53
CA ALA A 47 6.20 -2.35 1.46
C ALA A 47 5.21 -3.42 1.01
N GLU A 48 3.95 -3.23 1.39
CA GLU A 48 2.84 -4.06 0.96
C GLU A 48 1.92 -3.21 0.08
N ILE A 49 1.49 -3.77 -1.05
CA ILE A 49 0.60 -3.10 -2.00
C ILE A 49 -0.83 -3.50 -1.69
N ILE A 50 -1.66 -2.50 -1.37
CA ILE A 50 -3.09 -2.70 -1.11
C ILE A 50 -3.83 -2.33 -2.41
N THR A 51 -4.29 -3.33 -3.17
CA THR A 51 -5.02 -3.15 -4.44
C THR A 51 -6.53 -3.03 -4.26
N GLU A 52 -7.06 -3.53 -3.15
CA GLU A 52 -8.48 -3.49 -2.82
C GLU A 52 -8.68 -2.87 -1.44
N ASP A 53 -9.65 -1.98 -1.31
CA ASP A 53 -10.18 -1.62 0.01
C ASP A 53 -10.84 -2.89 0.56
N LEU A 54 -10.08 -3.70 1.30
CA LEU A 54 -10.64 -4.83 2.05
C LEU A 54 -11.57 -4.26 3.14
N ARG A 55 -12.79 -3.87 2.75
CA ARG A 55 -13.79 -3.41 3.70
C ARG A 55 -14.18 -4.65 4.49
N LEU A 56 -13.85 -4.65 5.78
CA LEU A 56 -14.27 -5.69 6.73
C LEU A 56 -15.76 -6.04 6.60
N ILE A 57 -16.59 -5.05 6.23
CA ILE A 57 -18.02 -5.22 6.02
C ILE A 57 -18.35 -6.20 4.89
N GLU A 58 -17.54 -6.29 3.83
CA GLU A 58 -17.81 -7.24 2.74
C GLU A 58 -17.65 -8.68 3.25
N ARG A 59 -16.61 -8.95 4.05
CA ARG A 59 -16.40 -10.25 4.73
C ARG A 59 -17.54 -10.58 5.70
N LEU A 60 -18.10 -9.57 6.36
CA LEU A 60 -19.25 -9.73 7.26
C LEU A 60 -20.55 -9.99 6.48
N LEU A 61 -20.76 -9.28 5.37
CA LEU A 61 -21.95 -9.37 4.51
C LEU A 61 -22.02 -10.66 3.67
N TYR A 62 -20.89 -11.34 3.42
CA TYR A 62 -20.87 -12.66 2.78
C TYR A 62 -21.79 -13.68 3.48
N GLN A 63 -21.84 -13.67 4.82
CA GLN A 63 -22.68 -14.59 5.60
C GLN A 63 -24.18 -14.34 5.45
N PHE A 64 -24.58 -13.14 5.01
CA PHE A 64 -25.98 -12.77 4.84
C PHE A 64 -26.47 -12.98 3.38
N ARG A 65 -25.56 -13.30 2.44
CA ARG A 65 -25.93 -13.55 1.02
C ARG A 65 -26.88 -14.74 0.86
N ASP A 66 -26.81 -15.72 1.76
CA ASP A 66 -27.67 -16.91 1.72
C ASP A 66 -29.10 -16.65 2.20
N ILE A 67 -29.36 -15.55 2.92
CA ILE A 67 -30.69 -15.23 3.46
C ILE A 67 -31.62 -14.68 2.38
N PHE A 68 -31.07 -14.10 1.32
CA PHE A 68 -31.83 -13.52 0.20
C PHE A 68 -31.97 -14.47 -1.02
N ARG A 69 -31.45 -15.69 -0.94
CA ARG A 69 -31.77 -16.77 -1.89
C ARG A 69 -33.12 -17.38 -1.52
N ARG A 70 -34.20 -16.76 -1.98
CA ARG A 70 -35.52 -17.38 -2.12
C ARG A 70 -35.94 -17.35 -3.58
#